data_AF-A0A2W5ALR4-F1
#
_entry.id   AF-A0A2W5ALR4-F1
#
_cell.length_a   1.000
_cell.length_b   1.000
_cell.length_c   1.000
_cell.angle_alpha   90.00
_cell.angle_beta   90.00
_cell.angle_gamma   90.00
#
_symmetry.space_group_name_H-M   'P 1'
#
loop_
_entity.id
_entity.type
_entity.pdbx_description
1 polymer ?
#
loop_
_entity_poly.entity_id
_entity_poly.type
_entity_poly.pdbx_seq_one_letter_code
_entity_poly.pdbx_strand_id
1 'polypeptide(L)'
;MRIPDPESIVLTTTDLPVPGAIAASVDLAARLRVFDFDGSLNNASREVWAALAPEITHVSKAYWEQWLRCFSDGRIWAPHETEQMIEVGCTFLRNRFLDTSGRAWIESVERSVAAAYVAGVSPMALLSMISASDRAALEVLMRRVDRSDAKLPVYIDTLMRLSALEGEITVAIGFVA
;
A
#
# COMPACT_ATOMS: atom_id res chain seq x y z
N MET A 1 -33.01 19.84 31.16
CA MET A 1 -32.73 19.62 29.72
C MET A 1 -31.66 18.56 29.64
N ARG A 2 -32.05 17.32 29.30
CA ARG A 2 -31.18 16.14 29.31
C ARG A 2 -30.62 16.00 27.89
N ILE A 3 -29.30 16.09 27.75
CA ILE A 3 -28.61 15.82 26.48
C ILE A 3 -28.81 14.33 26.18
N PRO A 4 -29.31 13.94 25.01
CA PRO A 4 -29.47 12.52 24.68
C PRO A 4 -28.09 11.86 24.53
N ASP A 5 -27.97 10.63 25.05
CA ASP A 5 -26.78 9.79 24.89
C ASP A 5 -26.47 9.60 23.39
N PRO A 6 -25.20 9.72 22.96
CA PRO A 6 -24.83 9.33 21.61
C PRO A 6 -24.96 7.82 21.54
N GLU A 7 -25.94 7.34 20.79
CA GLU A 7 -26.01 5.95 20.36
C GLU A 7 -24.62 5.58 19.81
N SER A 8 -23.94 4.70 20.53
CA SER A 8 -22.81 3.97 19.98
C SER A 8 -23.37 3.15 18.82
N ILE A 9 -23.29 3.70 17.61
CA ILE A 9 -23.52 2.95 16.40
C ILE A 9 -22.47 1.83 16.41
N VAL A 10 -22.89 0.64 16.84
CA VAL A 10 -22.11 -0.58 16.66
C VAL A 10 -22.21 -0.87 15.16
N LEU A 11 -21.30 -0.28 14.38
CA LEU A 11 -21.17 -0.51 12.95
C LEU A 11 -20.82 -1.98 12.74
N THR A 12 -21.81 -2.78 12.34
CA THR A 12 -21.63 -4.18 11.97
C THR A 12 -21.05 -4.28 10.56
N THR A 13 -20.43 -5.41 10.23
CA THR A 13 -19.78 -5.75 8.93
C THR A 13 -20.65 -5.53 7.67
N THR A 14 -21.92 -5.19 7.84
CA THR A 14 -22.94 -4.95 6.80
C THR A 14 -22.76 -3.61 6.07
N ASP A 15 -21.98 -2.66 6.59
CA ASP A 15 -21.80 -1.33 5.98
C ASP A 15 -20.64 -1.24 4.98
N LEU A 16 -19.79 -2.28 4.85
CA LEU A 16 -18.70 -2.26 3.88
C LEU A 16 -19.20 -2.59 2.46
N PRO A 17 -18.76 -1.84 1.43
CA PRO A 17 -19.04 -2.18 0.05
C PRO A 17 -18.56 -3.59 -0.33
N VAL A 18 -19.19 -4.18 -1.35
CA VAL A 18 -18.74 -5.45 -1.92
C VAL A 18 -17.27 -5.32 -2.32
N PRO A 19 -16.37 -6.25 -1.93
CA PRO A 19 -14.96 -6.17 -2.27
C PRO A 19 -14.73 -5.96 -3.76
N GLY A 20 -13.96 -4.94 -4.11
CA GLY A 20 -13.64 -4.55 -5.48
C GLY A 20 -14.56 -3.46 -6.04
N ALA A 21 -15.68 -3.14 -5.38
CA ALA A 21 -16.62 -2.13 -5.85
C ALA A 21 -16.02 -0.72 -5.80
N ILE A 22 -15.30 -0.38 -4.73
CA ILE A 22 -14.64 0.93 -4.62
C ILE A 22 -13.45 0.98 -5.58
N ALA A 23 -12.63 -0.07 -5.64
CA ALA A 23 -11.50 -0.16 -6.55
C ALA A 23 -11.93 -0.01 -8.00
N ALA A 24 -13.08 -0.57 -8.40
CA ALA A 24 -13.62 -0.42 -9.75
C ALA A 24 -13.92 1.04 -10.13
N SER A 25 -14.32 1.85 -9.15
CA SER A 25 -14.61 3.29 -9.35
C SER A 25 -13.35 4.15 -9.52
N VAL A 26 -12.18 3.64 -9.11
CA VAL A 26 -10.90 4.35 -9.27
C VAL A 26 -10.56 4.47 -10.75
N ASP A 27 -10.49 5.70 -11.28
CA ASP A 27 -9.93 5.99 -12.59
C ASP A 27 -8.39 5.94 -12.52
N LEU A 28 -7.85 4.73 -12.65
CA LEU A 28 -6.41 4.49 -12.66
C LEU A 28 -5.74 5.10 -13.89
N ALA A 29 -6.42 5.12 -15.04
CA ALA A 29 -5.86 5.68 -16.26
C ALA A 29 -5.65 7.20 -16.14
N ALA A 30 -6.57 7.93 -15.52
CA ALA A 30 -6.39 9.36 -15.22
C ALA A 30 -5.23 9.63 -14.28
N ARG A 31 -5.08 8.81 -13.23
CA ARG A 31 -3.96 8.93 -12.29
C ARG A 31 -2.64 8.65 -12.99
N LEU A 32 -2.56 7.60 -13.81
CA LEU A 32 -1.36 7.30 -14.59
C LEU A 32 -1.01 8.40 -15.57
N ARG A 33 -1.96 9.16 -16.16
CA ARG A 33 -1.58 10.34 -16.97
C ARG A 33 -0.83 11.42 -16.19
N VAL A 34 -1.02 11.50 -14.86
CA VAL A 34 -0.34 12.46 -13.98
C VAL A 34 0.98 11.90 -13.47
N PHE A 35 0.97 10.65 -13.00
CA PHE A 35 2.15 10.01 -12.39
C PHE A 35 3.06 9.33 -13.42
N ASP A 36 2.59 9.03 -14.63
CA ASP A 36 3.33 8.48 -15.77
C ASP A 36 3.47 9.50 -16.92
N PHE A 37 3.80 10.75 -16.59
CA PHE A 37 3.80 11.88 -17.54
C PHE A 37 4.77 11.70 -18.73
N ASP A 38 5.80 10.87 -18.57
CA ASP A 38 6.82 10.57 -19.58
C ASP A 38 6.65 9.17 -20.22
N GLY A 39 5.63 8.40 -19.80
CA GLY A 39 5.35 7.06 -20.31
C GLY A 39 6.38 5.99 -19.92
N SER A 40 7.30 6.29 -19.00
CA SER A 40 8.40 5.38 -18.62
C SER A 40 8.04 4.46 -17.44
N LEU A 41 6.98 4.78 -16.68
CA LEU A 41 6.74 4.20 -15.36
C LEU A 41 6.58 2.68 -15.40
N ASN A 42 5.85 2.12 -16.35
CA ASN A 42 5.63 0.67 -16.43
C ASN A 42 6.94 -0.10 -16.66
N ASN A 43 7.79 0.35 -17.60
CA ASN A 43 9.06 -0.30 -17.88
C ASN A 43 10.04 -0.12 -16.72
N ALA A 44 10.17 1.10 -16.20
CA ALA A 44 11.05 1.39 -15.08
C ALA A 44 10.63 0.61 -13.81
N SER A 45 9.33 0.44 -13.58
CA SER A 45 8.80 -0.34 -12.44
C SER A 45 9.23 -1.81 -12.50
N ARG A 46 9.27 -2.41 -13.70
CA ARG A 46 9.76 -3.79 -13.88
C ARG A 46 11.27 -3.90 -13.60
N GLU A 47 12.04 -2.89 -13.99
CA GLU A 47 13.47 -2.84 -13.68
C GLU A 47 13.72 -2.67 -12.18
N VAL A 48 12.95 -1.79 -11.52
CA VAL A 48 12.97 -1.65 -10.05
C VAL A 48 12.60 -2.97 -9.37
N TRP A 49 11.57 -3.67 -9.86
CA TRP A 49 11.22 -4.99 -9.34
C TRP A 49 12.39 -5.97 -9.42
N ALA A 50 13.13 -6.01 -10.53
CA ALA A 50 14.28 -6.90 -10.65
C ALA A 50 15.35 -6.64 -9.57
N ALA A 51 15.53 -5.38 -9.17
CA ALA A 51 16.42 -5.02 -8.06
C ALA A 51 15.83 -5.41 -6.68
N LEU A 52 14.53 -5.20 -6.47
CA LEU A 52 13.86 -5.42 -5.18
C LEU A 52 13.49 -6.88 -4.89
N ALA A 53 13.17 -7.68 -5.92
CA ALA A 53 12.59 -9.02 -5.79
C ALA A 53 13.36 -9.96 -4.84
N PRO A 54 14.70 -9.98 -4.82
CA PRO A 54 15.46 -10.83 -3.89
C PRO A 54 15.26 -10.47 -2.41
N GLU A 55 14.86 -9.25 -2.10
CA GLU A 55 14.67 -8.73 -0.73
C GLU A 55 13.23 -8.27 -0.50
N ILE A 56 12.26 -8.69 -1.32
CA ILE A 56 10.90 -8.15 -1.26
C ILE A 56 10.18 -8.47 0.05
N THR A 57 10.49 -9.61 0.66
CA THR A 57 9.99 -9.99 1.99
C THR A 57 10.38 -8.95 3.05
N HIS A 58 11.57 -8.35 2.96
CA HIS A 58 12.00 -7.30 3.87
C HIS A 58 11.15 -6.03 3.73
N VAL A 59 10.84 -5.64 2.49
CA VAL A 59 9.97 -4.50 2.18
C VAL A 59 8.57 -4.72 2.73
N SER A 60 7.97 -5.89 2.47
CA SER A 60 6.65 -6.24 2.98
C SER A 60 6.61 -6.35 4.51
N LYS A 61 7.70 -6.85 5.13
CA LYS A 61 7.81 -6.94 6.58
C LYS A 61 7.83 -5.55 7.23
N ALA A 62 8.46 -4.56 6.61
CA ALA A 62 8.48 -3.19 7.13
C ALA A 62 7.07 -2.57 7.21
N TYR A 63 6.22 -2.83 6.22
CA TYR A 63 4.79 -2.46 6.27
C TYR A 63 4.11 -3.13 7.48
N TRP A 64 4.29 -4.44 7.63
CA TRP A 64 3.66 -5.22 8.69
C TRP A 64 4.13 -4.80 10.10
N GLU A 65 5.41 -4.54 10.28
CA GLU A 65 5.96 -4.05 11.54
C GLU A 65 5.39 -2.67 11.90
N GLN A 66 5.21 -1.79 10.90
CA GLN A 66 4.55 -0.51 11.11
C GLN A 66 3.06 -0.68 11.43
N TRP A 67 2.39 -1.66 10.82
CA TRP A 67 1.02 -2.03 11.19
C TRP A 67 0.93 -2.42 12.67
N LEU A 68 1.75 -3.36 13.12
CA LEU A 68 1.78 -3.80 14.52
C LEU A 68 2.14 -2.66 15.49
N ARG A 69 2.97 -1.69 15.07
CA ARG A 69 3.31 -0.52 15.88
C ARG A 69 2.13 0.45 16.02
N CYS A 70 1.40 0.69 14.93
CA CYS A 70 0.18 1.48 14.96
C CYS A 70 -0.97 0.75 15.68
N PHE A 71 -0.92 -0.58 15.72
CA PHE A 71 -1.94 -1.48 16.26
C PHE A 71 -1.33 -2.50 17.21
N SER A 72 -1.02 -2.06 18.42
CA SER A 72 -0.77 -2.94 19.56
C SER A 72 -2.05 -3.09 20.39
N ASP A 73 -3.10 -3.64 19.78
CA ASP A 73 -4.39 -3.94 20.43
C ASP A 73 -4.30 -5.09 21.46
N GLY A 74 -3.08 -5.49 21.85
CA GLY A 74 -2.81 -6.62 22.72
C GLY A 74 -2.97 -7.98 22.03
N ARG A 75 -3.35 -8.01 20.74
CA ARG A 75 -3.40 -9.25 19.97
C ARG A 75 -1.99 -9.78 19.76
N ILE A 76 -1.76 -11.00 20.25
CA ILE A 76 -0.55 -11.75 19.96
C ILE A 76 -0.79 -12.48 18.63
N TRP A 77 -0.15 -11.99 17.57
CA TRP A 77 -0.17 -12.65 16.27
C TRP A 77 0.73 -13.89 16.31
N ALA A 78 0.18 -15.03 15.91
CA ALA A 78 0.99 -16.23 15.77
C ALA A 78 2.00 -16.06 14.61
N PRO A 79 3.19 -16.68 14.67
CA PRO A 79 4.21 -16.53 13.62
C PRO A 79 3.69 -16.83 12.20
N HIS A 80 2.87 -17.88 12.05
CA HIS A 80 2.29 -18.26 10.76
C HIS A 80 1.29 -17.22 10.21
N GLU A 81 0.54 -16.52 11.07
CA GLU A 81 -0.35 -15.44 10.64
C GLU A 81 0.48 -14.24 10.14
N THR A 82 1.58 -13.94 10.84
CA THR A 82 2.53 -12.89 10.41
C THR A 82 3.15 -13.23 9.05
N GLU A 83 3.60 -14.47 8.86
CA GLU A 83 4.15 -14.93 7.57
C GLU A 83 3.12 -14.79 6.44
N GLN A 84 1.86 -15.17 6.67
CA GLN A 84 0.78 -14.99 5.70
C GLN A 84 0.55 -13.52 5.33
N MET A 85 0.55 -12.61 6.32
CA MET A 85 0.37 -11.17 6.03
C MET A 85 1.54 -10.60 5.22
N ILE A 86 2.76 -11.08 5.46
CA ILE A 86 3.94 -10.73 4.67
C ILE A 86 3.82 -11.28 3.23
N GLU A 87 3.34 -12.51 3.04
CA GLU A 87 3.13 -13.08 1.70
C GLU A 87 2.08 -12.31 0.88
N VAL A 88 1.01 -11.84 1.54
CA VAL A 88 0.01 -10.96 0.93
C VAL A 88 0.66 -9.65 0.46
N GLY A 89 1.47 -9.01 1.31
CA GLY A 89 2.19 -7.79 0.95
C GLY A 89 3.22 -8.00 -0.17
N CYS A 90 3.91 -9.14 -0.20
CA CYS A 90 4.79 -9.52 -1.32
C CYS A 90 4.03 -9.63 -2.64
N THR A 91 2.81 -10.18 -2.62
CA THR A 91 1.94 -10.29 -3.80
C THR A 91 1.46 -8.92 -4.26
N PHE A 92 1.07 -8.06 -3.31
CA PHE A 92 0.74 -6.67 -3.59
C PHE A 92 1.88 -5.94 -4.29
N LEU A 93 3.10 -5.99 -3.72
CA LEU A 93 4.28 -5.33 -4.28
C LEU A 93 4.59 -5.87 -5.68
N ARG A 94 4.50 -7.19 -5.88
CA ARG A 94 4.69 -7.80 -7.21
C ARG A 94 3.73 -7.19 -8.23
N ASN A 95 2.45 -7.13 -7.93
CA ASN A 95 1.44 -6.58 -8.84
C ASN A 95 1.65 -5.08 -9.10
N ARG A 96 1.96 -4.31 -8.05
CA ARG A 96 2.25 -2.86 -8.15
C ARG A 96 3.40 -2.55 -9.11
N PHE A 97 4.48 -3.35 -9.07
CA PHE A 97 5.65 -3.12 -9.94
C PHE A 97 5.58 -3.83 -11.30
N LEU A 98 4.99 -5.03 -11.39
CA LEU A 98 4.94 -5.81 -12.63
C LEU A 98 3.66 -5.63 -13.44
N ASP A 99 2.62 -5.04 -12.85
CA ASP A 99 1.34 -4.77 -13.49
C ASP A 99 0.78 -3.44 -12.97
N THR A 100 1.57 -2.37 -13.11
CA THR A 100 1.26 -1.03 -12.58
C THR A 100 -0.08 -0.49 -13.09
N SER A 101 -0.49 -0.83 -14.31
CA SER A 101 -1.80 -0.46 -14.86
C SER A 101 -2.91 -1.46 -14.57
N GLY A 102 -2.60 -2.55 -13.86
CA GLY A 102 -3.53 -3.59 -13.47
C GLY A 102 -4.40 -3.23 -12.27
N ARG A 103 -5.52 -3.94 -12.12
CA ARG A 103 -6.49 -3.71 -11.04
C ARG A 103 -6.14 -4.42 -9.74
N ALA A 104 -5.40 -5.54 -9.80
CA ALA A 104 -5.21 -6.43 -8.65
C ALA A 104 -4.56 -5.75 -7.44
N TRP A 105 -3.64 -4.81 -7.67
CA TRP A 105 -3.02 -4.05 -6.58
C TRP A 105 -3.94 -2.96 -6.04
N ILE A 106 -4.80 -2.34 -6.86
CA ILE A 106 -5.85 -1.40 -6.43
C ILE A 106 -6.87 -2.09 -5.52
N GLU A 107 -7.32 -3.29 -5.90
CA GLU A 107 -8.22 -4.11 -5.08
C GLU A 107 -7.56 -4.51 -3.75
N SER A 108 -6.24 -4.67 -3.74
CA SER A 108 -5.49 -4.89 -2.50
C SER A 108 -5.47 -3.66 -1.61
N VAL A 109 -5.33 -2.46 -2.19
CA VAL A 109 -5.46 -1.21 -1.43
C VAL A 109 -6.86 -1.11 -0.83
N GLU A 110 -7.92 -1.41 -1.59
CA GLU A 110 -9.29 -1.42 -1.07
C GLU A 110 -9.45 -2.35 0.13
N ARG A 111 -8.94 -3.58 0.04
CA ARG A 111 -8.99 -4.53 1.18
C ARG A 111 -8.24 -4.00 2.40
N SER A 112 -7.07 -3.39 2.22
CA SER A 112 -6.31 -2.78 3.31
C SER A 112 -7.05 -1.60 3.94
N VAL A 113 -7.70 -0.76 3.14
CA VAL A 113 -8.52 0.36 3.63
C VAL A 113 -9.75 -0.13 4.37
N ALA A 114 -10.47 -1.13 3.86
CA ALA A 114 -11.62 -1.72 4.53
C ALA A 114 -11.22 -2.38 5.87
N ALA A 115 -10.12 -3.13 5.90
CA ALA A 115 -9.60 -3.73 7.13
C ALA A 115 -9.20 -2.66 8.16
N ALA A 116 -8.56 -1.59 7.72
CA ALA A 116 -8.21 -0.44 8.54
C ALA A 116 -9.46 0.24 9.11
N TYR A 117 -10.47 0.50 8.29
CA TYR A 117 -11.74 1.09 8.72
C TYR A 117 -12.39 0.27 9.83
N VAL A 118 -12.52 -1.06 9.65
CA VAL A 118 -13.08 -1.98 10.66
C VAL A 118 -12.28 -1.95 11.96
N ALA A 119 -10.97 -1.81 11.87
CA ALA A 119 -10.08 -1.74 13.02
C ALA A 119 -9.95 -0.32 13.63
N GLY A 120 -10.74 0.66 13.17
CA GLY A 120 -10.70 2.04 13.68
C GLY A 120 -9.38 2.75 13.37
N VAL A 121 -8.65 2.31 12.35
CA VAL A 121 -7.36 2.83 11.91
C VAL A 121 -7.57 4.14 11.17
N SER A 122 -6.91 5.21 11.62
CA SER A 122 -6.95 6.48 10.88
C SER A 122 -6.29 6.33 9.50
N PRO A 123 -6.79 7.03 8.46
CA PRO A 123 -6.13 7.08 7.15
C PRO A 123 -4.65 7.50 7.23
N MET A 124 -4.31 8.38 8.17
CA MET A 124 -2.92 8.80 8.41
C MET A 124 -2.02 7.64 8.86
N ALA A 125 -2.55 6.69 9.65
CA ALA A 125 -1.80 5.52 10.07
C ALA A 125 -1.52 4.57 8.89
N LEU A 126 -2.49 4.38 7.99
CA LEU A 126 -2.27 3.63 6.74
C LEU A 126 -1.18 4.25 5.87
N LEU A 127 -1.22 5.57 5.65
CA LEU A 127 -0.17 6.28 4.91
C LEU A 127 1.22 6.10 5.56
N SER A 128 1.28 6.00 6.90
CA SER A 128 2.55 5.72 7.59
C SER A 128 3.13 4.33 7.29
N MET A 129 2.27 3.34 7.06
CA MET A 129 2.68 1.97 6.70
C MET A 129 3.20 1.91 5.27
N ILE A 130 2.54 2.62 4.35
CA ILE A 130 3.02 2.81 2.97
C ILE A 130 4.43 3.43 3.00
N SER A 131 4.59 4.52 3.75
CA SER A 131 5.89 5.18 3.92
C SER A 131 6.97 4.25 4.50
N ALA A 132 6.60 3.39 5.47
CA ALA A 132 7.54 2.41 6.03
C ALA A 132 8.00 1.36 5.01
N SER A 133 7.06 0.87 4.18
CA SER A 133 7.33 -0.04 3.06
C SER A 133 8.26 0.61 2.03
N ASP A 134 7.90 1.80 1.54
CA ASP A 134 8.67 2.48 0.49
C ASP A 134 10.07 2.91 0.98
N ARG A 135 10.23 3.27 2.25
CA ARG A 135 11.55 3.52 2.84
C ARG A 135 12.40 2.24 2.86
N ALA A 136 11.83 1.09 3.21
CA ALA A 136 12.55 -0.18 3.14
C ALA A 136 12.92 -0.55 1.69
N ALA A 137 12.05 -0.29 0.72
CA ALA A 137 12.36 -0.46 -0.70
C ALA A 137 13.52 0.45 -1.14
N LEU A 138 13.52 1.73 -0.72
CA LEU A 138 14.60 2.66 -1.00
C LEU A 138 15.92 2.16 -0.39
N GLU A 139 15.90 1.69 0.85
CA GLU A 139 17.09 1.11 1.51
C GLU A 139 17.64 -0.08 0.73
N VAL A 140 16.78 -0.95 0.18
CA VAL A 140 17.19 -2.06 -0.70
C VAL A 140 17.85 -1.53 -1.97
N LEU A 141 17.25 -0.53 -2.65
CA LEU A 141 17.84 0.08 -3.85
C LEU A 141 19.23 0.66 -3.56
N MET A 142 19.36 1.42 -2.47
CA MET A 142 20.62 2.07 -2.07
C MET A 142 21.73 1.08 -1.70
N ARG A 143 21.39 -0.17 -1.36
CA ARG A 143 22.37 -1.24 -1.08
C ARG A 143 22.71 -2.06 -2.33
N ARG A 144 21.72 -2.35 -3.18
CA ARG A 144 21.86 -3.32 -4.28
C ARG A 144 22.29 -2.70 -5.60
N VAL A 145 22.07 -1.41 -5.78
CA VAL A 145 22.39 -0.69 -7.01
C VAL A 145 23.59 0.21 -6.74
N ASP A 146 24.59 0.14 -7.62
CA ASP A 146 25.80 0.95 -7.46
C ASP A 146 25.43 2.44 -7.52
N ARG A 147 26.05 3.25 -6.65
CA ARG A 147 25.77 4.70 -6.58
C ARG A 147 26.17 5.46 -7.85
N SER A 148 27.09 4.90 -8.63
CA SER A 148 27.52 5.42 -9.93
C SER A 148 26.71 4.88 -11.10
N ASP A 149 25.81 3.91 -10.86
CA ASP A 149 24.92 3.39 -11.89
C ASP A 149 23.92 4.48 -12.30
N ALA A 150 23.89 4.80 -13.59
CA ALA A 150 22.98 5.77 -14.18
C ALA A 150 21.50 5.40 -13.97
N LYS A 151 21.20 4.14 -13.66
CA LYS A 151 19.83 3.66 -13.36
C LYS A 151 19.34 4.03 -11.96
N LEU A 152 20.23 4.26 -10.99
CA LEU A 152 19.82 4.51 -9.60
C LEU A 152 18.87 5.71 -9.46
N PRO A 153 19.13 6.89 -10.08
CA PRO A 153 18.17 8.00 -10.05
C PRO A 153 16.81 7.65 -10.64
N VAL A 154 16.77 6.88 -11.74
CA VAL A 154 15.53 6.44 -12.38
C VAL A 154 14.73 5.52 -11.47
N TYR A 155 15.41 4.61 -10.79
CA TYR A 155 14.77 3.68 -9.85
C TYR A 155 14.19 4.39 -8.63
N ILE A 156 14.90 5.38 -8.09
CA ILE A 156 14.42 6.20 -6.98
C ILE A 156 13.19 7.01 -7.41
N ASP A 157 13.25 7.70 -8.56
CA ASP A 157 12.12 8.45 -9.10
C ASP A 157 10.88 7.56 -9.32
N THR A 158 11.09 6.39 -9.92
CA THR A 158 10.04 5.38 -10.13
C THR A 158 9.39 4.95 -8.81
N LEU A 159 10.19 4.65 -7.78
CA LEU A 159 9.70 4.29 -6.45
C LEU A 159 8.88 5.44 -5.83
N MET A 160 9.35 6.68 -5.94
CA MET A 160 8.66 7.85 -5.42
C MET A 160 7.32 8.09 -6.12
N ARG A 161 7.27 7.94 -7.45
CA ARG A 161 6.04 8.11 -8.25
C ARG A 161 5.01 7.04 -7.91
N LEU A 162 5.42 5.78 -7.76
CA LEU A 162 4.54 4.71 -7.31
C LEU A 162 4.07 4.92 -5.86
N SER A 163 4.94 5.40 -4.97
CA SER A 163 4.60 5.72 -3.57
C SER A 163 3.49 6.78 -3.51
N ALA A 164 3.67 7.88 -4.23
CA ALA A 164 2.69 8.95 -4.30
C ALA A 164 1.37 8.49 -4.94
N LEU A 165 1.43 7.68 -6.00
CA LEU A 165 0.25 7.09 -6.63
C LEU A 165 -0.53 6.19 -5.66
N GLU A 166 0.14 5.35 -4.86
CA GLU A 166 -0.51 4.53 -3.83
C GLU A 166 -1.19 5.36 -2.76
N GLY A 167 -0.49 6.37 -2.26
CA GLY A 167 -1.01 7.27 -1.25
C GLY A 167 -2.27 7.96 -1.74
N GLU A 168 -2.26 8.47 -2.97
CA GLU A 168 -3.42 9.10 -3.59
C GLU A 168 -4.59 8.11 -3.76
N ILE A 169 -4.35 6.89 -4.26
CA ILE A 169 -5.39 5.87 -4.39
C ILE A 169 -5.96 5.46 -3.03
N THR A 170 -5.10 5.28 -2.03
CA THR A 170 -5.49 4.93 -0.66
C THR A 170 -6.41 5.99 -0.07
N VAL A 171 -6.05 7.27 -0.26
CA VAL A 171 -6.86 8.41 0.17
C VAL A 171 -8.18 8.48 -0.60
N ALA A 172 -8.15 8.28 -1.92
CA ALA A 172 -9.36 8.29 -2.74
C ALA A 172 -10.35 7.19 -2.35
N ILE A 173 -9.87 6.00 -1.99
CA ILE A 173 -10.69 4.90 -1.49
C ILE A 173 -11.19 5.21 -0.07
N GLY A 174 -10.33 5.72 0.81
CA GLY A 174 -10.66 6.04 2.21
C GLY A 174 -11.64 7.19 2.40
N PHE A 175 -11.90 8.02 1.38
CA PHE A 175 -12.95 9.05 1.40
C PHE A 175 -14.32 8.55 0.90
N VAL A 176 -14.40 7.33 0.39
CA VAL A 176 -15.63 6.71 -0.15
C VAL A 176 -16.17 5.62 0.78
N ALA A 177 -15.33 5.09 1.68
CA ALA A 177 -15.69 4.14 2.74
C ALA A 177 -16.04 4.88 4.04
#